data_AF-A0A932PGK4-F1
#
_entry.id   AF-A0A932PGK4-F1
#
_cell.length_a   1.000
_cell.length_b   1.000
_cell.length_c   1.000
_cell.angle_alpha   90.00
_cell.angle_beta   90.00
_cell.angle_gamma   90.00
#
_symmetry.space_group_name_H-M   'P 1'
#
loop_
_entity.id
_entity.type
_entity.pdbx_description
1 polymer ?
#
loop_
_entity_poly.entity_id
_entity_poly.type
_entity_poly.pdbx_seq_one_letter_code
_entity_poly.pdbx_strand_id
1 'polypeptide(L)'
;MTPASSPLEAFENHIGPLTWDDLVTGYDFGFLTSLEIQVTATGDSPAVERLRALEGSALKNFEAHLWAACAEAVGKTPRPGSSRWSQAQDRWREALLREALATETTADQLARSIERLYEQVGCPEDMLIMLKPSQRWSGTPATVDPVAVEQFLNGTRKNQSRRFGATS
;
A
#
# COMPACT_ATOMS: atom_id res chain seq x y z
N MET A 1 -22.48 -2.59 -11.83
CA MET A 1 -21.11 -2.25 -11.42
C MET A 1 -20.80 -3.12 -10.22
N THR A 2 -19.88 -4.07 -10.37
CA THR A 2 -19.26 -4.75 -9.23
C THR A 2 -18.59 -3.68 -8.36
N PRO A 3 -18.65 -3.79 -7.02
CA PRO A 3 -17.86 -2.90 -6.16
C PRO A 3 -16.39 -3.05 -6.55
N ALA A 4 -15.65 -1.94 -6.56
CA ALA A 4 -14.19 -1.98 -6.59
C ALA A 4 -13.73 -2.91 -5.45
N SER A 5 -12.81 -3.83 -5.73
CA SER A 5 -12.29 -4.75 -4.70
C SER A 5 -11.77 -3.96 -3.51
N SER A 6 -11.82 -4.53 -2.31
CA SER A 6 -11.24 -3.86 -1.14
C SER A 6 -9.73 -3.63 -1.35
N PRO A 7 -9.10 -2.66 -0.65
CA PRO A 7 -7.65 -2.49 -0.71
C PRO A 7 -6.88 -3.77 -0.39
N LEU A 8 -7.35 -4.54 0.59
CA LEU A 8 -6.79 -5.84 0.95
C LEU A 8 -6.85 -6.83 -0.22
N GLU A 9 -8.02 -6.98 -0.85
CA GLU A 9 -8.20 -7.86 -2.00
C GLU A 9 -7.31 -7.45 -3.18
N ALA A 10 -7.23 -6.14 -3.47
CA ALA A 10 -6.34 -5.61 -4.50
C ALA A 10 -4.88 -5.95 -4.20
N PHE A 11 -4.44 -5.80 -2.95
CA PHE A 11 -3.09 -6.13 -2.54
C PHE A 11 -2.76 -7.61 -2.73
N GLU A 12 -3.64 -8.49 -2.26
CA GLU A 12 -3.45 -9.93 -2.37
C GLU A 12 -3.45 -10.41 -3.83
N ASN A 13 -4.34 -9.86 -4.66
CA ASN A 13 -4.46 -10.23 -6.08
C ASN A 13 -3.25 -9.80 -6.91
N HIS A 14 -2.68 -8.62 -6.64
CA HIS A 14 -1.68 -8.00 -7.50
C HIS A 14 -0.24 -8.07 -6.98
N ILE A 15 -0.06 -8.14 -5.66
CA ILE A 15 1.25 -8.15 -4.99
C ILE A 15 1.50 -9.49 -4.29
N GLY A 16 0.49 -10.02 -3.61
CA GLY A 16 0.57 -11.26 -2.85
C GLY A 16 0.46 -11.05 -1.33
N PRO A 17 1.01 -11.94 -0.49
CA PRO A 17 0.76 -11.91 0.94
C PRO A 17 1.31 -10.66 1.61
N LEU A 18 0.56 -10.16 2.59
CA LEU A 18 0.95 -9.04 3.43
C LEU A 18 2.13 -9.40 4.34
N THR A 19 3.09 -8.49 4.42
CA THR A 19 4.14 -8.51 5.45
C THR A 19 3.72 -7.68 6.66
N TRP A 20 4.43 -7.83 7.78
CA TRP A 20 4.25 -6.95 8.94
C TRP A 20 4.44 -5.46 8.64
N ASP A 21 5.31 -5.12 7.69
CA ASP A 21 5.48 -3.73 7.28
C ASP A 21 4.24 -3.24 6.51
N ASP A 22 3.68 -4.08 5.64
CA ASP A 22 2.45 -3.76 4.90
C ASP A 22 1.25 -3.62 5.84
N LEU A 23 1.15 -4.41 6.91
CA LEU A 23 0.08 -4.31 7.91
C LEU A 23 0.10 -2.97 8.66
N VAL A 24 1.29 -2.55 9.12
CA VAL A 24 1.45 -1.26 9.82
C VAL A 24 1.16 -0.10 8.88
N THR A 25 1.75 -0.11 7.69
CA THR A 25 1.56 0.97 6.72
C THR A 25 0.13 1.01 6.18
N GLY A 26 -0.51 -0.14 5.96
CA GLY A 26 -1.90 -0.23 5.51
C GLY A 26 -2.88 0.30 6.57
N TYR A 27 -2.60 0.07 7.86
CA TYR A 27 -3.37 0.66 8.95
C TYR A 27 -3.24 2.18 8.98
N ASP A 28 -2.01 2.70 8.94
CA ASP A 28 -1.74 4.13 9.06
C ASP A 28 -2.32 4.94 7.88
N PHE A 29 -2.45 4.34 6.69
CA PHE A 29 -3.15 4.95 5.54
C PHE A 29 -4.67 4.69 5.51
N GLY A 30 -5.20 3.91 6.46
CA GLY A 30 -6.62 3.57 6.52
C GLY A 30 -7.08 2.60 5.42
N PHE A 31 -6.15 1.87 4.79
CA PHE A 31 -6.47 0.80 3.84
C PHE A 31 -6.91 -0.49 4.52
N LEU A 32 -6.43 -0.71 5.75
CA LEU A 32 -6.76 -1.86 6.57
C LEU A 32 -7.45 -1.41 7.85
N THR A 33 -8.56 -2.08 8.15
CA THR A 33 -9.24 -1.98 9.44
C THR A 33 -8.52 -2.82 10.50
N SER A 34 -8.79 -2.52 11.77
CA SER A 34 -8.30 -3.35 12.88
C SER A 34 -8.71 -4.81 12.73
N LEU A 35 -9.94 -5.09 12.27
CA LEU A 35 -10.44 -6.45 12.09
C LEU A 35 -9.67 -7.20 11.01
N GLU A 36 -9.45 -6.57 9.84
CA GLU A 36 -8.67 -7.19 8.75
C GLU A 36 -7.26 -7.53 9.23
N ILE A 37 -6.62 -6.66 10.01
CA ILE A 37 -5.29 -6.91 10.57
C ILE A 37 -5.33 -8.05 11.59
N GLN A 38 -6.35 -8.13 12.45
CA GLN A 38 -6.48 -9.23 13.42
C GLN A 38 -6.61 -10.59 12.74
N VAL A 39 -7.27 -10.64 11.58
CA VAL A 39 -7.44 -11.88 10.80
C VAL A 39 -6.18 -12.23 10.01
N THR A 40 -5.50 -11.23 9.43
CA THR A 40 -4.37 -11.45 8.50
C THR A 40 -3.00 -11.47 9.15
N ALA A 41 -2.83 -10.88 10.35
CA ALA A 41 -1.56 -10.88 11.06
C ALA A 41 -1.04 -12.31 11.25
N THR A 42 0.21 -12.58 10.85
CA THR A 42 0.82 -13.92 10.85
C THR A 42 1.82 -14.12 11.99
N GLY A 43 1.95 -15.35 12.48
CA GLY A 43 2.89 -15.72 13.55
C GLY A 43 2.19 -16.05 14.88
N ASP A 44 2.93 -16.65 15.80
CA ASP A 44 2.39 -17.24 17.04
C ASP A 44 3.04 -16.64 18.30
N SER A 45 3.56 -15.43 18.19
CA SER A 45 4.22 -14.78 19.31
C SER A 45 3.19 -14.16 20.27
N PRO A 46 3.52 -13.98 21.57
CA PRO A 46 2.55 -13.47 22.54
C PRO A 46 1.97 -12.10 22.19
N ALA A 47 2.73 -11.23 21.52
CA ALA A 47 2.19 -9.95 21.07
C ALA A 47 1.19 -10.10 19.92
N VAL A 48 1.40 -11.05 19.01
CA VAL A 48 0.48 -11.35 17.91
C VAL A 48 -0.81 -11.97 18.44
N GLU A 49 -0.74 -12.94 19.35
CA GLU A 49 -1.92 -13.52 19.98
C GLU A 49 -2.77 -12.45 20.69
N ARG A 50 -2.11 -11.54 21.43
CA ARG A 50 -2.79 -10.41 22.07
C ARG A 50 -3.48 -9.50 21.05
N LEU A 51 -2.80 -9.17 19.95
CA LEU A 51 -3.36 -8.35 18.87
C LEU A 51 -4.63 -8.99 18.29
N ARG A 52 -4.57 -10.28 17.95
CA ARG A 52 -5.72 -11.03 17.39
C ARG A 52 -6.89 -11.14 18.36
N ALA A 53 -6.61 -11.18 19.66
CA ALA A 53 -7.62 -11.31 20.71
C ALA A 53 -8.19 -9.96 21.22
N LEU A 54 -7.79 -8.81 20.68
CA LEU A 54 -8.31 -7.52 21.12
C LEU A 54 -9.80 -7.35 20.81
N GLU A 55 -10.55 -6.90 21.82
CA GLU A 55 -11.98 -6.65 21.68
C GLU A 55 -12.47 -5.50 22.58
N GLY A 56 -13.67 -5.01 22.30
CA GLY A 56 -14.35 -4.01 23.13
C GLY A 56 -13.54 -2.74 23.35
N SER A 57 -13.40 -2.33 24.61
CA SER A 57 -12.67 -1.10 24.97
C SER A 57 -11.17 -1.18 24.72
N ALA A 58 -10.59 -2.39 24.59
CA ALA A 58 -9.17 -2.59 24.34
C ALA A 58 -8.76 -2.16 22.93
N LEU A 59 -9.69 -2.14 21.97
CA LEU A 59 -9.46 -1.63 20.61
C LEU A 59 -9.03 -0.16 20.58
N LYS A 60 -9.30 0.61 21.64
CA LYS A 60 -8.77 1.99 21.78
C LYS A 60 -7.25 2.06 21.78
N ASN A 61 -6.59 0.95 22.13
CA ASN A 61 -5.13 0.83 22.15
C ASN A 61 -4.60 -0.05 21.00
N PHE A 62 -5.44 -0.35 19.99
CA PHE A 62 -5.11 -1.27 18.91
C PHE A 62 -3.76 -0.97 18.27
N GLU A 63 -3.51 0.29 17.95
CA GLU A 63 -2.27 0.77 17.34
C GLU A 63 -1.01 0.39 18.15
N ALA A 64 -1.06 0.53 19.48
CA ALA A 64 0.05 0.15 20.35
C ALA A 64 0.32 -1.38 20.31
N HIS A 65 -0.74 -2.19 20.25
CA HIS A 65 -0.62 -3.64 20.13
C HIS A 65 -0.11 -4.07 18.77
N LEU A 66 -0.55 -3.42 17.69
CA LEU A 66 -0.04 -3.64 16.34
C LEU A 66 1.46 -3.37 16.27
N TRP A 67 1.91 -2.26 16.84
CA TRP A 67 3.33 -1.90 16.84
C TRP A 67 4.18 -2.86 17.66
N ALA A 68 3.68 -3.30 18.82
CA ALA A 68 4.36 -4.29 19.65
C ALA A 68 4.50 -5.64 18.92
N ALA A 69 3.43 -6.10 18.26
CA ALA A 69 3.45 -7.34 17.47
C ALA A 69 4.43 -7.26 16.30
N CYS A 70 4.43 -6.13 15.58
CA CYS A 70 5.41 -5.87 14.52
C CYS A 70 6.85 -5.85 15.07
N ALA A 71 7.11 -5.10 16.13
CA ALA A 71 8.45 -5.01 16.73
C ALA A 71 8.96 -6.38 17.22
N GLU A 72 8.09 -7.22 17.78
CA GLU A 72 8.43 -8.59 18.18
C GLU A 72 8.73 -9.49 16.98
N ALA A 73 7.91 -9.42 15.92
CA ALA A 73 8.06 -10.27 14.74
C ALA A 73 9.26 -9.90 13.85
N VAL A 74 9.54 -8.59 13.69
CA VAL A 74 10.51 -8.08 12.71
C VAL A 74 11.57 -7.14 13.29
N GLY A 75 11.67 -7.09 14.63
CA GLY A 75 12.68 -6.37 15.40
C GLY A 75 12.47 -4.86 15.53
N LYS A 76 11.68 -4.25 14.63
CA LYS A 76 11.37 -2.80 14.62
C LYS A 76 10.04 -2.54 13.92
N THR A 77 9.31 -1.53 14.37
CA THR A 77 8.15 -1.01 13.66
C THR A 77 8.58 -0.05 12.54
N PRO A 78 8.13 -0.21 11.29
CA PRO A 78 8.37 0.78 10.24
C PRO A 78 7.65 2.10 10.58
N ARG A 79 8.25 3.22 10.18
CA ARG A 79 7.76 4.57 10.42
C ARG A 79 8.05 5.46 9.22
N PRO A 80 7.28 6.54 9.02
CA PRO A 80 7.60 7.55 8.01
C PRO A 80 9.08 7.96 8.06
N GLY A 81 9.73 7.94 6.89
CA GLY A 81 11.16 8.24 6.74
C GLY A 81 12.09 7.02 6.80
N SER A 82 11.61 5.82 7.15
CA SER A 82 12.41 4.59 7.05
C SER A 82 12.27 3.92 5.68
N SER A 83 13.32 3.22 5.23
CA SER A 83 13.30 2.51 3.95
C SER A 83 12.22 1.42 3.88
N ARG A 84 11.94 0.75 5.01
CA ARG A 84 10.90 -0.28 5.12
C ARG A 84 9.50 0.31 4.94
N TRP A 85 9.25 1.49 5.52
CA TRP A 85 8.01 2.21 5.35
C TRP A 85 7.80 2.62 3.88
N SER A 86 8.81 3.21 3.25
CA SER A 86 8.71 3.60 1.83
C SER A 86 8.45 2.39 0.93
N GLN A 87 9.07 1.24 1.20
CA GLN A 87 8.84 0.01 0.44
C GLN A 87 7.42 -0.54 0.61
N ALA A 88 6.89 -0.58 1.84
CA ALA A 88 5.52 -1.02 2.10
C ALA A 88 4.50 -0.07 1.46
N GLN A 89 4.75 1.24 1.56
CA GLN A 89 3.96 2.27 0.90
C GLN A 89 3.94 2.07 -0.63
N ASP A 90 5.08 1.80 -1.25
CA ASP A 90 5.17 1.55 -2.68
C ASP A 90 4.41 0.28 -3.10
N ARG A 91 4.45 -0.79 -2.29
CA ARG A 91 3.67 -2.02 -2.52
C ARG A 91 2.17 -1.75 -2.50
N TRP A 92 1.68 -0.98 -1.52
CA TRP A 92 0.28 -0.56 -1.44
C TRP A 92 -0.14 0.25 -2.66
N ARG A 93 0.68 1.21 -3.07
CA ARG A 93 0.41 2.01 -4.27
C ARG A 93 0.40 1.15 -5.54
N GLU A 94 1.34 0.23 -5.69
CA GLU A 94 1.41 -0.68 -6.83
C GLU A 94 0.14 -1.54 -6.93
N ALA A 95 -0.31 -2.13 -5.81
CA ALA A 95 -1.55 -2.92 -5.76
C ALA A 95 -2.76 -2.13 -6.27
N LEU A 96 -2.96 -0.93 -5.72
CA LEU A 96 -4.15 -0.12 -6.01
C LEU A 96 -4.13 0.45 -7.44
N LEU A 97 -2.95 0.77 -7.97
CA LEU A 97 -2.80 1.18 -9.37
C LEU A 97 -3.09 0.03 -10.34
N ARG A 98 -2.65 -1.19 -10.03
CA ARG A 98 -2.95 -2.38 -10.83
C ARG A 98 -4.44 -2.69 -10.83
N GLU A 99 -5.10 -2.55 -9.69
CA GLU A 99 -6.55 -2.72 -9.59
C GLU A 99 -7.31 -1.65 -10.37
N ALA A 100 -6.92 -0.38 -10.26
CA ALA A 100 -7.54 0.69 -11.03
C ALA A 100 -7.40 0.46 -12.54
N LEU A 101 -6.24 -0.01 -13.01
CA LEU A 101 -6.07 -0.37 -14.43
C LEU A 101 -6.91 -1.57 -14.86
N ALA A 102 -7.13 -2.54 -13.97
CA ALA A 102 -7.91 -3.74 -14.26
C ALA A 102 -9.43 -3.46 -14.28
N THR A 103 -9.89 -2.48 -13.51
CA THR A 103 -11.32 -2.21 -13.30
C THR A 103 -11.84 -0.98 -14.04
N GLU A 104 -11.02 0.05 -14.21
CA GLU A 104 -11.45 1.31 -14.82
C GLU A 104 -11.38 1.22 -16.35
N THR A 105 -12.53 1.41 -16.98
CA THR A 105 -12.68 1.20 -18.44
C THR A 105 -12.40 2.45 -19.27
N THR A 106 -12.27 3.62 -18.62
CA THR A 106 -12.05 4.90 -19.30
C THR A 106 -10.93 5.71 -18.63
N ALA A 107 -10.28 6.59 -19.39
CA ALA A 107 -9.21 7.45 -18.88
C ALA A 107 -9.66 8.37 -17.75
N ASP A 108 -10.89 8.91 -17.81
CA ASP A 108 -11.44 9.77 -16.76
C ASP A 108 -11.70 9.02 -15.45
N GLN A 109 -12.13 7.76 -15.56
CA GLN A 109 -12.30 6.88 -14.40
C GLN A 109 -10.96 6.59 -13.75
N LEU A 110 -9.96 6.22 -14.54
CA LEU A 110 -8.60 5.97 -14.08
C LEU A 110 -7.98 7.21 -13.43
N ALA A 111 -8.17 8.40 -14.02
CA ALA A 111 -7.66 9.65 -13.49
C ALA A 111 -8.21 9.95 -12.08
N ARG A 112 -9.53 9.81 -11.88
CA ARG A 112 -10.15 9.98 -10.55
C ARG A 112 -9.64 8.98 -9.52
N SER A 113 -9.42 7.73 -9.94
CA SER A 113 -8.90 6.71 -9.04
C SER A 113 -7.44 7.00 -8.65
N ILE A 114 -6.62 7.49 -9.57
CA ILE A 114 -5.25 7.94 -9.30
C ILE A 114 -5.23 9.16 -8.36
N GLU A 115 -6.09 10.15 -8.57
CA GLU A 115 -6.20 11.32 -7.67
C GLU A 115 -6.53 10.92 -6.23
N ARG A 116 -7.47 9.97 -6.04
CA ARG A 116 -7.79 9.47 -4.69
C ARG A 116 -6.59 8.80 -4.04
N LEU A 117 -5.81 8.04 -4.82
CA LEU A 117 -4.57 7.45 -4.31
C LEU A 117 -3.57 8.54 -3.91
N TYR A 118 -3.51 9.66 -4.62
CA TYR A 118 -2.62 10.78 -4.29
C TYR A 118 -2.97 11.38 -2.93
N GLU A 119 -4.25 11.61 -2.69
CA GLU A 119 -4.76 12.16 -1.44
C GLU A 119 -4.51 11.21 -0.26
N GLN A 120 -4.56 9.90 -0.48
CA GLN A 120 -4.46 8.90 0.59
C GLN A 120 -3.01 8.51 0.94
N VAL A 121 -2.15 8.29 -0.05
CA VAL A 121 -0.79 7.74 0.17
C VAL A 121 0.33 8.76 -0.06
N GLY A 122 0.00 10.04 -0.28
CA GLY A 122 0.93 11.14 -0.51
C GLY A 122 1.53 11.14 -1.94
N CYS A 123 2.06 12.30 -2.35
CA CYS A 123 2.42 12.65 -3.73
C CYS A 123 3.17 11.56 -4.51
N PRO A 124 2.56 11.05 -5.59
CA PRO A 124 3.22 10.16 -6.55
C PRO A 124 4.03 10.89 -7.60
N GLU A 125 4.37 12.15 -7.36
CA GLU A 125 5.27 12.93 -8.20
C GLU A 125 6.68 12.31 -8.24
N ASP A 126 7.04 11.48 -7.26
CA ASP A 126 8.22 10.60 -7.31
C ASP A 126 7.97 9.28 -8.06
N MET A 127 6.71 8.87 -8.25
CA MET A 127 6.31 7.62 -8.93
C MET A 127 5.96 7.81 -10.40
N LEU A 128 5.67 9.03 -10.84
CA LEU A 128 5.36 9.31 -12.22
C LEU A 128 6.39 10.30 -12.77
N ILE A 129 7.41 9.79 -13.45
CA ILE A 129 8.12 10.55 -14.50
C ILE A 129 7.11 11.00 -15.60
N MET A 130 5.84 10.60 -15.52
CA MET A 130 4.73 10.98 -16.38
C MET A 130 4.15 12.37 -16.12
N LEU A 131 4.38 12.97 -14.95
CA LEU A 131 4.03 14.38 -14.69
C LEU A 131 5.33 15.14 -14.52
N LYS A 132 5.56 16.16 -15.35
CA LYS A 132 6.79 16.98 -15.26
C LYS A 132 6.95 17.49 -13.81
N PRO A 133 8.18 17.47 -13.22
CA PRO A 133 8.47 17.85 -11.82
C PRO A 133 8.15 19.30 -11.38
N SER A 134 7.12 19.96 -11.92
CA SER A 134 6.89 21.39 -11.69
C SER A 134 5.43 21.85 -11.82
N GLN A 135 4.43 20.97 -11.82
CA GLN A 135 3.06 21.47 -11.74
C GLN A 135 2.68 21.69 -10.28
N ARG A 136 2.37 22.96 -9.93
CA ARG A 136 1.57 23.24 -8.73
C ARG A 136 0.26 22.46 -8.83
N TRP A 137 -0.19 21.87 -7.74
CA TRP A 137 -1.54 21.32 -7.60
C TRP A 137 -2.54 22.33 -8.20
N SER A 138 -3.15 21.97 -9.33
CA SER A 138 -3.99 22.89 -10.12
C SER A 138 -5.48 22.67 -9.87
N GLY A 139 -5.86 21.65 -9.08
CA GLY A 139 -7.25 21.22 -8.92
C GLY A 139 -7.88 20.72 -10.22
N THR A 140 -7.07 20.56 -11.27
CA THR A 140 -7.46 19.99 -12.55
C THR A 140 -6.95 18.56 -12.59
N PRO A 141 -7.79 17.55 -12.87
CA PRO A 141 -7.33 16.19 -12.93
C PRO A 141 -6.16 16.02 -13.88
N ALA A 142 -5.11 15.35 -13.39
CA ALA A 142 -3.99 15.00 -14.21
C ALA A 142 -4.51 14.24 -15.44
N THR A 143 -4.10 14.64 -16.63
CA THR A 143 -4.35 13.83 -17.82
C THR A 143 -3.50 12.57 -17.67
N VAL A 144 -4.16 11.44 -17.38
CA VAL A 144 -3.48 10.15 -17.22
C VAL A 144 -3.35 9.48 -18.58
N ASP A 145 -2.12 9.11 -18.95
CA ASP A 145 -1.84 8.22 -20.07
C ASP A 145 -1.78 6.76 -19.56
N PRO A 146 -2.79 5.91 -19.85
CA PRO A 146 -2.82 4.53 -19.38
C PRO A 146 -1.59 3.71 -19.80
N VAL A 147 -1.04 3.98 -20.99
CA VAL A 147 0.13 3.24 -21.51
C VAL A 147 1.36 3.52 -20.67
N ALA A 148 1.54 4.77 -20.26
CA ALA A 148 2.68 5.16 -19.46
C ALA A 148 2.56 4.63 -18.00
N VAL A 149 1.34 4.51 -17.45
CA VAL A 149 1.12 3.83 -16.15
C VAL A 149 1.53 2.35 -16.24
N GLU A 150 1.11 1.67 -17.30
CA GLU A 150 1.47 0.26 -17.53
C GLU A 150 2.98 0.08 -17.70
N GLN A 151 3.65 0.97 -18.43
CA GLN A 151 5.11 0.95 -18.60
C GLN A 151 5.84 1.13 -17.27
N PHE A 152 5.37 2.05 -16.41
CA PHE A 152 5.92 2.23 -15.07
C PHE A 152 5.82 0.94 -14.25
N LEU A 153 4.64 0.34 -14.16
CA LEU A 153 4.41 -0.91 -13.42
C LEU A 153 5.28 -2.07 -13.94
N ASN A 154 5.51 -2.13 -15.25
CA ASN A 154 6.40 -3.11 -15.87
C ASN A 154 7.89 -2.81 -15.61
N GLY A 155 8.26 -1.53 -15.48
CA GLY A 155 9.61 -1.08 -15.14
C GLY A 155 9.99 -1.38 -13.69
N THR A 156 9.07 -1.21 -12.73
CA THR A 156 9.28 -1.50 -11.31
C THR A 156 9.61 -2.98 -11.09
N ARG A 157 8.91 -3.89 -11.79
CA ARG A 157 9.21 -5.33 -11.79
C ARG A 157 10.65 -5.62 -12.24
N LYS A 158 11.09 -5.02 -13.35
CA LYS A 158 12.47 -5.21 -13.87
C LYS A 158 13.54 -4.72 -12.89
N ASN A 159 13.29 -3.59 -12.23
CA ASN A 159 14.21 -3.03 -11.24
C ASN A 159 14.24 -3.82 -9.92
N GLN A 160 13.11 -4.36 -9.45
CA GLN A 160 13.09 -5.30 -8.32
C GLN A 160 13.87 -6.57 -8.63
N SER A 161 13.65 -7.20 -9.80
CA SER A 161 14.40 -8.40 -10.20
C SER A 161 15.91 -8.18 -10.33
N ARG A 162 16.36 -6.96 -10.69
CA ARG A 162 17.79 -6.61 -10.69
C ARG A 162 18.36 -6.40 -9.30
N ARG A 163 17.58 -5.88 -8.36
CA ARG A 163 18.04 -5.64 -6.97
C ARG A 163 18.25 -6.94 -6.19
N PHE A 164 17.48 -7.99 -6.48
CA PHE A 164 17.66 -9.32 -5.88
C PHE A 164 18.64 -10.23 -6.63
N GLY A 165 19.13 -9.81 -7.81
CA GLY A 165 20.06 -10.58 -8.64
C GLY A 165 21.55 -10.22 -8.49
N ALA A 166 21.90 -9.30 -7.57
CA ALA A 166 23.29 -8.88 -7.34
C ALA A 166 23.88 -9.55 -6.09
N THR A 167 23.92 -10.87 -6.09
CA THR A 167 24.93 -11.64 -5.35
C THR A 167 25.48 -12.70 -6.29
N SER A 168 26.63 -12.40 -6.87
CA SER A 168 27.60 -13.36 -7.39
C SER A 168 28.98 -12.83 -7.05
#